data_AF-D0NF34-F1
#
_entry.id   AF-D0NF34-F1
#
_cell.length_a   1.000
_cell.length_b   1.000
_cell.length_c   1.000
_cell.angle_alpha   90.00
_cell.angle_beta   90.00
_cell.angle_gamma   90.00
#
_symmetry.space_group_name_H-M   'P 1'
#
loop_
_entity.id
_entity.type
_entity.pdbx_description
1 polymer ?
#
loop_
_entity_poly.entity_id
_entity_poly.type
_entity_poly.pdbx_seq_one_letter_code
_entity_poly.pdbx_strand_id
1 'polypeptide(L)'
;MKRFLLQDASNAGWVKAQEARTQINTASAQIRLQAYPELSTKSRSNISRIRSKALHYNTLTWKERSVVIFYYLHPLLGNKDAEVKCRVFGVRHATFTNWVTKHSYYPKWVPFVEFMTVRTALNSIPVEFRAIFDESQLDVESGVSIPVQFRTPTTKRYVTATSHPQLSRQKVVKIAKKSEGVKYLTTSVRTVIKKGWESGNPMSRNEIYLRLIQQSGNDGILGPPSEFCSVMKLNGGGISPALAQWVRRRLEGANWSIRKESVYTEFVIPTGTKRVGSNVASDAKKGCTVMVSAEMSSSKVLPPFYCDDRDSQWHPLLDVFTTWRDEGGDASVHIQPSHWMDTPTAKKYADLFAHICQEMIDYLNEKGIMYEFIPAGLTSIMQICDLYVNRPLKAAIKKNFMRWKVSQTIPPGGKYKVDRVQVIQWVEEAVSMVNEKQNSDRKIEYMFKRLGQDPRQPSNQAFQEHIGLLQENEVYNSLLLNQTAENLV
;
A
#
# COMPACT_ATOMS: atom_id res chain seq x y z
N MET A 1 -38.88 3.30 13.63
CA MET A 1 -38.22 4.29 12.74
C MET A 1 -39.08 4.71 11.55
N LYS A 2 -39.56 3.80 10.67
CA LYS A 2 -40.42 4.17 9.51
C LYS A 2 -41.71 4.95 9.86
N ARG A 3 -42.33 4.70 11.03
CA ARG A 3 -43.55 5.43 11.46
C ARG A 3 -43.28 6.86 11.94
N PHE A 4 -42.06 7.18 12.38
CA PHE A 4 -41.72 8.49 12.95
C PHE A 4 -41.45 9.55 11.87
N LEU A 5 -40.95 9.14 10.70
CA LEU A 5 -40.65 10.05 9.59
C LEU A 5 -41.89 10.45 8.77
N LEU A 6 -43.01 9.73 8.91
CA LEU A 6 -44.23 9.92 8.11
C LEU A 6 -45.25 10.87 8.76
N GLN A 7 -45.04 11.31 10.00
CA GLN A 7 -45.99 12.16 10.73
C GLN A 7 -45.62 13.66 10.72
N ASP A 8 -44.41 14.00 10.28
CA ASP A 8 -43.96 15.38 10.20
C ASP A 8 -44.33 15.99 8.84
N ALA A 9 -45.17 17.02 8.87
CA ALA A 9 -45.64 17.72 7.68
C ALA A 9 -44.50 18.36 6.86
N SER A 10 -43.36 18.66 7.50
CA SER A 10 -42.18 19.19 6.82
C SER A 10 -41.52 18.18 5.87
N ASN A 11 -41.78 16.88 6.04
CA ASN A 11 -41.25 15.81 5.18
C ASN A 11 -42.12 15.51 3.95
N ALA A 12 -43.28 16.16 3.79
CA ALA A 12 -44.21 15.90 2.69
C ALA A 12 -43.58 16.09 1.31
N GLY A 13 -42.69 17.10 1.15
CA GLY A 13 -41.96 17.32 -0.10
C GLY A 13 -40.96 16.19 -0.42
N TRP A 14 -40.27 15.69 0.59
CA TRP A 14 -39.31 14.59 0.43
C TRP A 14 -40.02 13.26 0.12
N VAL A 15 -41.15 12.98 0.80
CA VAL A 15 -41.97 11.79 0.53
C VAL A 15 -42.53 11.82 -0.89
N LYS A 16 -43.11 12.94 -1.34
CA LYS A 16 -43.59 13.10 -2.72
C LYS A 16 -42.48 12.92 -3.76
N ALA A 17 -41.28 13.45 -3.50
CA ALA A 17 -40.14 13.26 -4.39
C ALA A 17 -39.69 11.80 -4.46
N GLN A 18 -39.76 11.06 -3.35
CA GLN A 18 -39.39 9.65 -3.29
C GLN A 18 -40.45 8.73 -3.92
N GLU A 19 -41.73 9.06 -3.76
CA GLU A 19 -42.84 8.41 -4.46
C GLU A 19 -42.76 8.63 -5.97
N ALA A 20 -42.49 9.86 -6.42
CA ALA A 20 -42.28 10.17 -7.84
C ALA A 20 -41.09 9.40 -8.41
N ARG A 21 -39.96 9.32 -7.69
CA ARG A 21 -38.81 8.49 -8.09
C ARG A 21 -39.15 7.00 -8.15
N THR A 22 -39.94 6.50 -7.20
CA THR A 22 -40.36 5.10 -7.17
C THR A 22 -41.29 4.78 -8.34
N GLN A 23 -42.21 5.69 -8.67
CA GLN A 23 -43.10 5.56 -9.84
C GLN A 23 -42.30 5.59 -11.15
N ILE A 24 -41.35 6.53 -11.31
CA ILE A 24 -40.48 6.61 -12.50
C ILE A 24 -39.62 5.35 -12.64
N ASN A 25 -39.06 4.83 -11.54
CA ASN A 25 -38.25 3.61 -11.56
C ASN A 25 -39.10 2.36 -11.86
N THR A 26 -40.33 2.30 -11.34
CA THR A 26 -41.27 1.19 -11.60
C THR A 26 -41.74 1.22 -13.06
N ALA A 27 -42.12 2.39 -13.58
CA ALA A 27 -42.47 2.56 -14.98
C ALA A 27 -41.29 2.25 -15.91
N SER A 28 -40.07 2.70 -15.58
CA SER A 28 -38.86 2.37 -16.35
C SER A 28 -38.53 0.88 -16.31
N ALA A 29 -38.75 0.21 -15.17
CA ALA A 29 -38.57 -1.23 -15.05
C ALA A 29 -39.61 -2.02 -15.86
N GLN A 30 -40.87 -1.56 -15.88
CA GLN A 30 -41.94 -2.17 -16.68
C GLN A 30 -41.76 -1.95 -18.18
N ILE A 31 -41.38 -0.74 -18.61
CA ILE A 31 -41.04 -0.43 -20.01
C ILE A 31 -39.87 -1.31 -20.48
N ARG A 32 -38.85 -1.52 -19.64
CA ARG A 32 -37.72 -2.41 -19.96
C ARG A 32 -38.07 -3.89 -19.99
N LEU A 33 -39.00 -4.34 -19.13
CA LEU A 33 -39.50 -5.72 -19.14
C LEU A 33 -40.39 -6.02 -20.35
N GLN A 34 -41.17 -5.04 -20.80
CA GLN A 34 -42.02 -5.16 -21.99
C GLN A 34 -41.24 -5.02 -23.29
N ALA A 35 -40.23 -4.13 -23.34
CA ALA A 35 -39.38 -3.96 -24.52
C ALA A 35 -38.36 -5.11 -24.71
N TYR A 36 -37.98 -5.83 -23.63
CA TYR A 36 -36.89 -6.81 -23.68
C TYR A 36 -37.15 -8.08 -22.82
N PRO A 37 -38.09 -8.95 -23.22
CA PRO A 37 -38.43 -10.18 -22.49
C PRO A 37 -37.25 -11.17 -22.35
N GLU A 38 -36.29 -11.10 -23.28
CA GLU A 38 -35.03 -11.87 -23.31
C GLU A 38 -34.13 -11.64 -22.08
N LEU A 39 -34.26 -10.48 -21.43
CA LEU A 39 -33.43 -10.04 -20.31
C LEU A 39 -33.99 -10.45 -18.93
N SER A 40 -35.15 -11.11 -18.90
CA SER A 40 -35.75 -11.63 -17.67
C SER A 40 -34.95 -12.83 -17.10
N THR A 41 -35.14 -13.08 -15.80
CA THR A 41 -34.34 -13.96 -14.93
C THR A 41 -34.32 -15.45 -15.30
N LYS A 42 -34.87 -15.86 -16.46
CA LYS A 42 -35.16 -17.26 -16.80
C LYS A 42 -34.31 -17.92 -17.91
N SER A 43 -33.25 -17.32 -18.46
CA SER A 43 -32.35 -18.04 -19.39
C SER A 43 -31.07 -18.58 -18.71
N ARG A 44 -31.22 -19.62 -17.88
CA ARG A 44 -30.07 -20.34 -17.26
C ARG A 44 -29.19 -21.10 -18.27
N SER A 45 -29.60 -21.25 -19.53
CA SER A 45 -28.90 -22.04 -20.55
C SER A 45 -27.66 -21.37 -21.15
N ASN A 46 -27.41 -20.07 -20.94
CA ASN A 46 -26.27 -19.36 -21.54
C ASN A 46 -25.03 -19.19 -20.61
N ILE A 47 -25.07 -19.77 -19.41
CA ILE A 47 -24.03 -19.59 -18.38
C ILE A 47 -22.66 -20.20 -18.80
N SER A 48 -22.64 -21.21 -19.68
CA SER A 48 -21.40 -21.79 -20.21
C SER A 48 -20.63 -20.82 -21.14
N ARG A 49 -21.35 -20.01 -21.92
CA ARG A 49 -20.79 -18.98 -22.81
C ARG A 49 -20.28 -17.75 -22.06
N ILE A 50 -20.75 -17.52 -20.83
CA ILE A 50 -20.26 -16.46 -19.92
C ILE A 50 -18.91 -16.82 -19.28
N ARG A 51 -18.61 -18.12 -19.09
CA ARG A 51 -17.33 -18.56 -18.50
C ARG A 51 -16.12 -18.31 -19.42
N SER A 52 -16.27 -18.38 -20.75
CA SER A 52 -15.19 -18.03 -21.68
C SER A 52 -14.90 -16.51 -21.71
N LYS A 53 -15.93 -15.68 -21.51
CA LYS A 53 -15.79 -14.22 -21.38
C LYS A 53 -15.17 -13.79 -20.05
N ALA A 54 -15.31 -14.56 -18.95
CA ALA A 54 -14.71 -14.24 -17.65
C ALA A 54 -13.17 -14.12 -17.64
N LEU A 55 -12.47 -14.79 -18.55
CA LEU A 55 -11.02 -14.68 -18.76
C LEU A 55 -10.60 -13.36 -19.44
N HIS A 56 -11.52 -12.68 -20.13
CA HIS A 56 -11.27 -11.47 -20.92
C HIS A 56 -11.08 -10.20 -20.07
N TYR A 57 -11.63 -10.16 -18.85
CA TYR A 57 -11.65 -8.92 -18.04
C TYR A 57 -10.33 -8.59 -17.35
N ASN A 58 -9.54 -9.61 -17.02
CA ASN A 58 -8.18 -9.40 -16.51
C ASN A 58 -7.24 -8.85 -17.60
N THR A 59 -7.63 -8.96 -18.86
CA THR A 59 -6.85 -8.50 -20.02
C THR A 59 -7.32 -7.16 -20.60
N LEU A 60 -8.46 -6.61 -20.17
CA LEU A 60 -8.93 -5.30 -20.65
C LEU A 60 -7.95 -4.20 -20.24
N THR A 61 -7.49 -3.47 -21.25
CA THR A 61 -6.75 -2.20 -21.13
C THR A 61 -7.62 -1.13 -20.49
N TRP A 62 -7.00 -0.04 -20.01
CA TRP A 62 -7.77 1.07 -19.44
C TRP A 62 -8.62 1.79 -20.49
N LYS A 63 -8.20 1.83 -21.75
CA LYS A 63 -9.01 2.36 -22.86
C LYS A 63 -10.32 1.58 -23.03
N GLU A 64 -10.26 0.24 -23.03
CA GLU A 64 -11.45 -0.61 -23.13
C GLU A 64 -12.34 -0.50 -21.88
N ARG A 65 -11.74 -0.39 -20.69
CA ARG A 65 -12.51 -0.16 -19.45
C ARG A 65 -13.24 1.19 -19.50
N SER A 66 -12.61 2.22 -20.08
CA SER A 66 -13.21 3.54 -20.24
C SER A 66 -14.45 3.53 -21.13
N VAL A 67 -14.54 2.65 -22.14
CA VAL A 67 -15.78 2.45 -22.92
C VAL A 67 -16.92 2.01 -22.02
N VAL A 68 -16.68 1.02 -21.15
CA VAL A 68 -17.70 0.50 -20.21
C VAL A 68 -18.14 1.58 -19.22
N ILE A 69 -17.21 2.43 -18.77
CA ILE A 69 -17.49 3.55 -17.86
C ILE A 69 -18.23 4.67 -18.59
N PHE A 70 -17.87 5.00 -19.82
CA PHE A 70 -18.60 5.97 -20.65
C PHE A 70 -20.05 5.53 -20.85
N TYR A 71 -20.26 4.27 -21.28
CA TYR A 71 -21.59 3.70 -21.44
C TYR A 71 -22.41 3.82 -20.15
N TYR A 72 -21.81 3.52 -18.99
CA TYR A 72 -22.46 3.67 -17.68
C TYR A 72 -22.89 5.11 -17.37
N LEU A 73 -22.04 6.09 -17.69
CA LEU A 73 -22.28 7.49 -17.35
C LEU A 73 -23.25 8.17 -18.32
N HIS A 74 -23.37 7.67 -19.55
CA HIS A 74 -24.18 8.30 -20.58
C HIS A 74 -25.69 8.11 -20.34
N PRO A 75 -26.49 9.20 -20.36
CA PRO A 75 -27.90 9.18 -19.98
C PRO A 75 -28.78 8.36 -20.93
N LEU A 76 -28.44 8.32 -22.22
CA LEU A 76 -29.19 7.57 -23.23
C LEU A 76 -28.65 6.15 -23.47
N LEU A 77 -27.51 5.79 -22.86
CA LEU A 77 -26.97 4.43 -22.97
C LEU A 77 -27.23 3.67 -21.66
N GLY A 78 -26.29 3.73 -20.71
CA GLY A 78 -26.37 2.97 -19.47
C GLY A 78 -27.13 3.66 -18.36
N ASN A 79 -27.31 4.98 -18.39
CA ASN A 79 -28.04 5.77 -17.39
C ASN A 79 -27.77 5.39 -15.93
N LYS A 80 -26.48 5.21 -15.59
CA LYS A 80 -26.02 4.76 -14.27
C LYS A 80 -26.60 3.41 -13.80
N ASP A 81 -27.09 2.57 -14.71
CA ASP A 81 -27.53 1.21 -14.44
C ASP A 81 -26.33 0.26 -14.46
N ALA A 82 -26.00 -0.29 -13.29
CA ALA A 82 -24.86 -1.17 -13.17
C ALA A 82 -25.08 -2.60 -13.62
N GLU A 83 -26.32 -3.05 -13.65
CA GLU A 83 -26.65 -4.42 -13.99
C GLU A 83 -26.68 -4.60 -15.51
N VAL A 84 -27.36 -3.69 -16.22
CA VAL A 84 -27.51 -3.73 -17.68
C VAL A 84 -26.14 -3.71 -18.36
N LYS A 85 -25.27 -2.77 -17.99
CA LYS A 85 -23.91 -2.67 -18.58
C LYS A 85 -23.05 -3.90 -18.30
N CYS A 86 -23.16 -4.48 -17.09
CA CYS A 86 -22.35 -5.63 -16.71
C CYS A 86 -22.74 -6.85 -17.55
N ARG A 87 -24.00 -6.94 -17.96
CA ARG A 87 -24.46 -7.94 -18.93
C ARG A 87 -23.95 -7.65 -20.34
N VAL A 88 -24.09 -6.41 -20.83
CA VAL A 88 -23.66 -5.99 -22.19
C VAL A 88 -22.17 -6.28 -22.43
N PHE A 89 -21.31 -5.86 -21.50
CA PHE A 89 -19.86 -6.06 -21.61
C PHE A 89 -19.38 -7.35 -20.94
N GLY A 90 -20.28 -8.10 -20.29
CA GLY A 90 -20.02 -9.30 -19.49
C GLY A 90 -19.11 -9.08 -18.25
N VAL A 91 -18.88 -7.84 -17.84
CA VAL A 91 -18.04 -7.50 -16.69
C VAL A 91 -18.73 -7.91 -15.39
N ARG A 92 -18.00 -8.52 -14.44
CA ARG A 92 -18.56 -8.80 -13.11
C ARG A 92 -18.91 -7.50 -12.39
N HIS A 93 -20.10 -7.42 -11.80
CA HIS A 93 -20.59 -6.23 -11.10
C HIS A 93 -19.57 -5.69 -10.08
N ALA A 94 -19.06 -6.52 -9.18
CA ALA A 94 -18.05 -6.11 -8.20
C ALA A 94 -16.76 -5.56 -8.83
N THR A 95 -16.32 -6.10 -9.96
CA THR A 95 -15.15 -5.61 -10.70
C THR A 95 -15.40 -4.24 -11.27
N PHE A 96 -16.56 -4.03 -11.90
CA PHE A 96 -16.95 -2.72 -12.40
C PHE A 96 -17.10 -1.71 -11.27
N THR A 97 -17.77 -2.07 -10.18
CA THR A 97 -17.96 -1.19 -9.01
C THR A 97 -16.61 -0.69 -8.50
N ASN A 98 -15.60 -1.56 -8.43
CA ASN A 98 -14.25 -1.15 -8.06
C ASN A 98 -13.68 -0.08 -9.01
N TRP A 99 -13.91 -0.18 -10.33
CA TRP A 99 -13.40 0.81 -11.30
C TRP A 99 -13.96 2.21 -11.08
N VAL A 100 -15.23 2.32 -10.73
CA VAL A 100 -15.93 3.61 -10.55
C VAL A 100 -15.94 4.13 -9.11
N THR A 101 -15.64 3.31 -8.10
CA THR A 101 -15.64 3.72 -6.68
C THR A 101 -14.24 3.93 -6.10
N LYS A 102 -13.21 3.26 -6.63
CA LYS A 102 -11.85 3.41 -6.10
C LYS A 102 -11.17 4.62 -6.73
N HIS A 103 -10.93 5.65 -5.92
CA HIS A 103 -10.21 6.87 -6.31
C HIS A 103 -8.87 6.61 -7.04
N SER A 104 -8.15 5.56 -6.66
CA SER A 104 -6.89 5.14 -7.31
C SER A 104 -7.01 4.81 -8.82
N TYR A 105 -8.23 4.65 -9.32
CA TYR A 105 -8.51 4.33 -10.73
C TYR A 105 -9.00 5.52 -11.55
N TYR A 106 -9.46 6.61 -10.94
CA TYR A 106 -9.99 7.77 -11.67
C TYR A 106 -8.97 8.34 -12.67
N PRO A 107 -7.69 8.56 -12.31
CA PRO A 107 -6.69 9.07 -13.25
C PRO A 107 -6.42 8.15 -14.45
N LYS A 108 -6.82 6.88 -14.35
CA LYS A 108 -6.55 5.88 -15.39
C LYS A 108 -7.62 5.87 -16.46
N TRP A 109 -8.84 6.30 -16.15
CA TRP A 109 -9.97 6.26 -17.09
C TRP A 109 -10.54 7.63 -17.44
N VAL A 110 -10.48 8.62 -16.53
CA VAL A 110 -11.02 9.97 -16.75
C VAL A 110 -10.52 10.60 -18.05
N PRO A 111 -9.20 10.59 -18.37
CA PRO A 111 -8.72 11.18 -19.62
C PRO A 111 -9.29 10.53 -20.87
N PHE A 112 -9.66 9.24 -20.83
CA PHE A 112 -10.26 8.59 -22.00
C PHE A 112 -11.75 8.90 -22.10
N VAL A 113 -12.46 8.95 -20.97
CA VAL A 113 -13.92 9.16 -20.93
C VAL A 113 -14.28 10.59 -21.30
N GLU A 114 -13.44 11.57 -20.93
CA GLU A 114 -13.67 13.00 -21.20
C GLU A 114 -13.67 13.33 -22.69
N PHE A 115 -12.86 12.63 -23.49
CA PHE A 115 -12.77 12.82 -24.95
C PHE A 115 -13.52 11.75 -25.75
N MET A 116 -14.32 10.90 -25.10
CA MET A 116 -15.07 9.85 -25.77
C MET A 116 -16.44 10.35 -26.21
N THR A 117 -16.90 9.86 -27.36
CA THR A 117 -18.22 10.13 -27.92
C THR A 117 -19.07 8.86 -27.98
N VAL A 118 -20.39 9.01 -28.11
CA VAL A 118 -21.33 7.89 -28.34
C VAL A 118 -20.88 7.03 -29.52
N ARG A 119 -20.46 7.63 -30.64
CA ARG A 119 -19.94 6.91 -31.82
C ARG A 119 -18.82 5.94 -31.44
N THR A 120 -17.85 6.42 -30.66
CA THR A 120 -16.70 5.61 -30.22
C THR A 120 -17.12 4.47 -29.30
N ALA A 121 -18.09 4.73 -28.42
CA ALA A 121 -18.63 3.74 -27.51
C ALA A 121 -19.43 2.67 -28.24
N LEU A 122 -20.35 3.05 -29.14
CA LEU A 122 -21.19 2.14 -29.94
C LEU A 122 -20.33 1.16 -30.76
N ASN A 123 -19.26 1.64 -31.38
CA ASN A 123 -18.30 0.80 -32.12
C ASN A 123 -17.60 -0.27 -31.27
N SER A 124 -17.62 -0.12 -29.95
CA SER A 124 -17.01 -1.03 -28.99
C SER A 124 -18.04 -1.95 -28.29
N ILE A 125 -19.33 -1.69 -28.46
CA ILE A 125 -20.41 -2.56 -27.96
C ILE A 125 -20.43 -3.84 -28.83
N PRO A 126 -20.63 -5.04 -28.26
CA PRO A 126 -20.81 -6.25 -29.06
C PRO A 126 -22.00 -6.11 -30.01
N VAL A 127 -21.87 -6.61 -31.24
CA VAL A 127 -22.88 -6.42 -32.31
C VAL A 127 -24.26 -6.88 -31.87
N GLU A 128 -24.34 -7.95 -31.07
CA GLU A 128 -25.61 -8.47 -30.52
C GLU A 128 -26.37 -7.46 -29.65
N PHE A 129 -25.71 -6.45 -29.09
CA PHE A 129 -26.32 -5.41 -28.27
C PHE A 129 -26.41 -4.06 -28.99
N ARG A 130 -25.80 -3.89 -30.18
CA ARG A 130 -25.89 -2.62 -30.93
C ARG A 130 -27.27 -2.37 -31.50
N ALA A 131 -27.94 -3.42 -31.97
CA ALA A 131 -29.28 -3.35 -32.53
C ALA A 131 -30.36 -2.87 -31.52
N ILE A 132 -30.01 -2.79 -30.23
CA ILE A 132 -30.88 -2.25 -29.17
C ILE A 132 -30.99 -0.73 -29.26
N PHE A 133 -30.00 -0.07 -29.87
CA PHE A 133 -29.96 1.38 -29.98
C PHE A 133 -30.50 1.79 -31.34
N ASP A 134 -31.52 2.63 -31.34
CA ASP A 134 -31.93 3.38 -32.53
C ASP A 134 -30.91 4.51 -32.74
N GLU A 135 -29.95 4.31 -33.65
CA GLU A 135 -28.91 5.29 -33.93
C GLU A 135 -29.49 6.64 -34.40
N SER A 136 -30.72 6.67 -34.92
CA SER A 136 -31.38 7.91 -35.33
C SER A 136 -31.79 8.81 -34.15
N GLN A 137 -31.93 8.24 -32.96
CA GLN A 137 -32.32 8.95 -31.73
C GLN A 137 -31.11 9.31 -30.86
N LEU A 138 -29.91 8.86 -31.23
CA LEU A 138 -28.69 9.13 -30.49
C LEU A 138 -27.88 10.23 -31.19
N ASP A 139 -27.54 11.28 -30.45
CA ASP A 139 -26.47 12.18 -30.89
C ASP A 139 -25.13 11.43 -30.78
N VAL A 140 -24.61 11.00 -31.92
CA VAL A 140 -23.38 10.20 -32.01
C VAL A 140 -22.13 10.97 -31.55
N GLU A 141 -22.17 12.30 -31.53
CA GLU A 141 -21.05 13.13 -31.05
C GLU A 141 -21.20 13.52 -29.58
N SER A 142 -22.31 13.17 -28.94
CA SER A 142 -22.51 13.47 -27.52
C SER A 142 -21.48 12.75 -26.63
N GLY A 143 -20.97 13.51 -25.66
CA GLY A 143 -20.04 13.03 -24.63
C GLY A 143 -20.74 12.79 -23.28
N VAL A 144 -19.95 12.60 -22.22
CA VAL A 144 -20.47 12.51 -20.84
C VAL A 144 -19.87 13.61 -19.96
N SER A 145 -20.72 14.21 -19.12
CA SER A 145 -20.23 15.08 -18.04
C SER A 145 -19.70 14.21 -16.90
N ILE A 146 -18.40 14.35 -16.59
CA ILE A 146 -17.75 13.64 -15.48
C ILE A 146 -17.94 14.45 -14.19
N PRO A 147 -18.66 13.91 -13.17
CA PRO A 147 -18.83 14.59 -11.89
C PRO A 147 -17.52 15.01 -11.22
N VAL A 148 -17.54 16.17 -10.54
CA VAL A 148 -16.38 16.78 -9.87
C VAL A 148 -15.68 15.81 -8.90
N GLN A 149 -16.43 14.94 -8.23
CA GLN A 149 -15.89 13.91 -7.33
C GLN A 149 -14.90 12.92 -7.98
N PHE A 150 -14.92 12.80 -9.32
CA PHE A 150 -13.97 11.96 -10.06
C PHE A 150 -12.73 12.74 -10.53
N ARG A 151 -12.74 14.08 -10.40
CA ARG A 151 -11.67 14.97 -10.86
C ARG A 151 -10.63 15.31 -9.79
N THR A 152 -10.68 14.68 -8.60
CA THR A 152 -9.71 14.97 -7.52
C THR A 152 -8.27 14.80 -8.04
N PRO A 153 -7.41 15.83 -7.94
CA PRO A 153 -6.07 15.79 -8.51
C PRO A 153 -5.26 14.66 -7.90
N THR A 154 -4.59 13.88 -8.75
CA THR A 154 -3.54 12.95 -8.30
C THR A 154 -2.24 13.37 -8.95
N THR A 155 -1.15 13.34 -8.19
CA THR A 155 0.21 13.70 -8.64
C THR A 155 0.82 12.75 -9.67
N LYS A 156 0.06 11.76 -10.19
CA LYS A 156 0.56 10.72 -11.10
C LYS A 156 -0.01 10.91 -12.51
N ARG A 157 0.81 11.38 -13.45
CA ARG A 157 0.52 11.36 -14.90
C ARG A 157 0.82 9.97 -15.47
N TYR A 158 -0.12 9.39 -16.21
CA TYR A 158 0.06 8.10 -16.90
C TYR A 158 0.29 8.36 -18.40
N VAL A 159 1.41 7.87 -18.95
CA VAL A 159 1.76 8.03 -20.37
C VAL A 159 1.25 6.85 -21.18
N THR A 160 0.69 7.14 -22.36
CA THR A 160 0.22 6.17 -23.35
C THR A 160 1.40 5.45 -23.99
N ALA A 161 1.56 4.14 -23.73
CA ALA A 161 2.42 3.29 -24.55
C ALA A 161 1.59 2.80 -25.75
N THR A 162 1.92 3.26 -26.95
CA THR A 162 1.40 2.71 -28.21
C THR A 162 1.79 1.24 -28.29
N SER A 163 0.80 0.36 -28.16
CA SER A 163 0.98 -1.09 -28.28
C SER A 163 1.08 -1.51 -29.74
N HIS A 164 2.07 -2.34 -30.08
CA HIS A 164 2.06 -3.09 -31.34
C HIS A 164 0.75 -3.88 -31.49
N PRO A 165 0.03 -3.79 -32.63
CA PRO A 165 -1.37 -4.22 -32.70
C PRO A 165 -1.60 -5.74 -32.67
N GLN A 166 -0.56 -6.56 -32.89
CA GLN A 166 -0.75 -7.97 -33.24
C GLN A 166 -0.26 -8.96 -32.16
N LEU A 167 0.50 -8.52 -31.16
CA LEU A 167 1.07 -9.40 -30.14
C LEU A 167 1.09 -8.73 -28.76
N SER A 168 0.57 -9.43 -27.74
CA SER A 168 0.69 -8.96 -26.37
C SER A 168 2.16 -8.89 -25.95
N ARG A 169 2.51 -7.94 -25.07
CA ARG A 169 3.86 -7.82 -24.49
C ARG A 169 4.36 -9.16 -23.91
N GLN A 170 3.45 -9.98 -23.38
CA GLN A 170 3.75 -11.32 -22.89
C GLN A 170 4.03 -12.33 -24.02
N LYS A 171 3.35 -12.23 -25.18
CA LYS A 171 3.63 -13.04 -26.38
C LYS A 171 4.97 -12.66 -27.01
N VAL A 172 5.29 -11.36 -27.09
CA VAL A 172 6.60 -10.87 -27.54
C VAL A 172 7.71 -11.43 -26.64
N VAL A 173 7.53 -11.37 -25.32
CA VAL A 173 8.44 -11.97 -24.34
C VAL A 173 8.49 -13.51 -24.47
N LYS A 174 7.39 -14.18 -24.83
CA LYS A 174 7.34 -15.64 -25.01
C LYS A 174 8.00 -16.09 -26.32
N ILE A 175 7.95 -15.27 -27.37
CA ILE A 175 8.64 -15.49 -28.65
C ILE A 175 10.14 -15.24 -28.47
N ALA A 176 10.53 -14.18 -27.76
CA ALA A 176 11.91 -13.92 -27.37
C ALA A 176 12.50 -15.00 -26.43
N LYS A 177 11.65 -15.74 -25.70
CA LYS A 177 12.05 -16.93 -24.93
C LYS A 177 12.19 -18.20 -25.79
N LYS A 178 11.71 -18.19 -27.03
CA LYS A 178 11.77 -19.32 -27.97
C LYS A 178 12.91 -19.18 -28.99
N SER A 179 13.50 -18.00 -29.17
CA SER A 179 14.71 -17.83 -29.99
C SER A 179 15.90 -18.56 -29.34
N GLU A 180 16.74 -19.18 -30.17
CA GLU A 180 17.70 -20.22 -29.80
C GLU A 180 18.80 -19.79 -28.81
N GLY A 181 18.97 -18.49 -28.54
CA GLY A 181 20.00 -17.98 -27.61
C GLY A 181 19.67 -18.07 -26.11
N VAL A 182 18.40 -18.18 -25.70
CA VAL A 182 18.02 -18.02 -24.26
C VAL A 182 17.92 -19.36 -23.50
N LYS A 183 18.01 -20.50 -24.19
CA LYS A 183 17.64 -21.82 -23.61
C LYS A 183 18.66 -22.48 -22.68
N TYR A 184 19.89 -21.98 -22.50
CA TYR A 184 20.90 -22.68 -21.70
C TYR A 184 21.28 -22.07 -20.33
N LEU A 185 20.74 -20.92 -19.93
CA LEU A 185 21.14 -20.27 -18.67
C LEU A 185 20.25 -20.55 -17.45
N THR A 186 19.01 -21.00 -17.64
CA THR A 186 18.10 -21.28 -16.52
C THR A 186 18.42 -22.56 -15.77
N THR A 187 19.04 -23.51 -16.45
CA THR A 187 19.43 -24.80 -15.87
C THR A 187 20.70 -24.64 -15.01
N SER A 188 21.63 -23.78 -15.40
CA SER A 188 22.93 -23.61 -14.74
C SER A 188 22.82 -23.21 -13.27
N VAL A 189 21.97 -22.23 -12.92
CA VAL A 189 21.76 -21.81 -11.51
C VAL A 189 21.22 -22.97 -10.67
N ARG A 190 20.26 -23.73 -11.23
CA ARG A 190 19.65 -24.87 -10.54
C ARG A 190 20.67 -25.99 -10.34
N THR A 191 21.49 -26.28 -11.36
CA THR A 191 22.55 -27.28 -11.29
C THR A 191 23.64 -26.90 -10.29
N VAL A 192 24.08 -25.63 -10.28
CA VAL A 192 25.09 -25.13 -9.34
C VAL A 192 24.64 -25.32 -7.89
N ILE A 193 23.40 -24.92 -7.58
CA ILE A 193 22.86 -24.99 -6.22
C ILE A 193 22.58 -26.44 -5.82
N LYS A 194 22.02 -27.25 -6.73
CA LYS A 194 21.74 -28.66 -6.49
C LYS A 194 23.04 -29.44 -6.22
N LYS A 195 24.09 -29.21 -7.01
CA LYS A 195 25.41 -29.85 -6.82
C LYS A 195 26.05 -29.44 -5.48
N GLY A 196 25.91 -28.19 -5.06
CA GLY A 196 26.38 -27.73 -3.75
C GLY A 196 25.62 -28.38 -2.58
N TRP A 197 24.30 -28.50 -2.69
CA TRP A 197 23.50 -29.21 -1.68
C TRP A 197 23.79 -30.70 -1.62
N GLU A 198 23.94 -31.37 -2.76
CA GLU A 198 24.31 -32.80 -2.80
C GLU A 198 25.68 -33.07 -2.17
N SER A 199 26.58 -32.06 -2.14
CA SER A 199 27.85 -32.12 -1.40
C SER A 199 27.74 -31.84 0.11
N GLY A 200 26.53 -31.69 0.67
CA GLY A 200 26.31 -31.59 2.12
C GLY A 200 26.42 -30.20 2.73
N ASN A 201 26.62 -29.14 1.94
CA ASN A 201 26.73 -27.77 2.45
C ASN A 201 25.68 -26.82 1.82
N PRO A 202 24.82 -26.16 2.62
CA PRO A 202 23.92 -25.14 2.11
C PRO A 202 24.71 -23.96 1.55
N MET A 203 24.51 -23.67 0.26
CA MET A 203 25.25 -22.62 -0.43
C MET A 203 24.80 -21.24 0.05
N SER A 204 25.75 -20.40 0.45
CA SER A 204 25.46 -19.02 0.83
C SER A 204 25.07 -18.18 -0.40
N ARG A 205 24.37 -17.06 -0.17
CA ARG A 205 24.06 -16.10 -1.23
C ARG A 205 25.31 -15.62 -1.97
N ASN A 206 26.39 -15.36 -1.24
CA ASN A 206 27.65 -14.89 -1.82
C ASN A 206 28.29 -15.98 -2.69
N GLU A 207 28.24 -17.22 -2.25
CA GLU A 207 28.82 -18.35 -2.97
C GLU A 207 28.09 -18.63 -4.29
N ILE A 208 26.77 -18.44 -4.36
CA ILE A 208 26.02 -18.51 -5.63
C ILE A 208 26.56 -17.50 -6.64
N TYR A 209 26.82 -16.27 -6.22
CA TYR A 209 27.38 -15.25 -7.12
C TYR A 209 28.79 -15.61 -7.56
N LEU A 210 29.65 -16.03 -6.63
CA LEU A 210 31.02 -16.44 -6.95
C LEU A 210 31.05 -17.60 -7.93
N ARG A 211 30.18 -18.61 -7.77
CA ARG A 211 30.11 -19.76 -8.69
C ARG A 211 29.58 -19.36 -10.07
N LEU A 212 28.64 -18.42 -10.15
CA LEU A 212 28.15 -17.88 -11.43
C LEU A 212 29.22 -17.05 -12.14
N ILE A 213 29.98 -16.25 -11.40
CA ILE A 213 31.14 -15.51 -11.93
C ILE A 213 32.23 -16.48 -12.38
N GLN A 214 32.50 -17.55 -11.63
CA GLN A 214 33.50 -18.54 -12.02
C GLN A 214 33.09 -19.34 -13.26
N GLN A 215 31.81 -19.71 -13.37
CA GLN A 215 31.30 -20.50 -14.50
C GLN A 215 31.07 -19.69 -15.77
N SER A 216 30.81 -18.38 -15.66
CA SER A 216 30.40 -17.56 -16.81
C SER A 216 31.25 -16.30 -17.01
N GLY A 217 31.92 -15.79 -15.99
CA GLY A 217 32.78 -14.60 -16.09
C GLY A 217 34.10 -14.83 -16.84
N ASN A 218 34.60 -16.07 -16.86
CA ASN A 218 35.91 -16.42 -17.44
C ASN A 218 35.90 -16.85 -18.91
N ASP A 219 34.81 -16.62 -19.65
CA ASP A 219 34.76 -16.89 -21.10
C ASP A 219 35.77 -16.06 -21.92
N GLY A 220 36.47 -15.10 -21.30
CA GLY A 220 37.37 -14.15 -21.93
C GLY A 220 38.78 -14.64 -22.29
N ILE A 221 39.13 -15.91 -22.09
CA ILE A 221 40.48 -16.38 -22.48
C ILE A 221 40.64 -16.47 -24.01
N LEU A 222 39.56 -16.57 -24.80
CA LEU A 222 39.62 -16.65 -26.27
C LEU A 222 38.51 -15.91 -27.05
N GLY A 223 37.67 -15.08 -26.40
CA GLY A 223 36.60 -14.37 -27.12
C GLY A 223 35.93 -13.21 -26.36
N PRO A 224 35.12 -12.39 -27.06
CA PRO A 224 34.36 -11.31 -26.45
C PRO A 224 33.37 -11.85 -25.40
N PRO A 225 33.17 -11.13 -24.28
CA PRO A 225 32.29 -11.58 -23.22
C PRO A 225 30.86 -11.74 -23.74
N SER A 226 30.18 -12.81 -23.32
CA SER A 226 28.80 -13.05 -23.72
C SER A 226 27.90 -11.87 -23.33
N GLU A 227 26.79 -11.69 -24.05
CA GLU A 227 25.79 -10.66 -23.75
C GLU A 227 25.33 -10.75 -22.28
N PHE A 228 25.21 -11.96 -21.75
CA PHE A 228 24.88 -12.18 -20.34
C PHE A 228 25.94 -11.63 -19.39
N CYS A 229 27.22 -11.88 -19.66
CA CYS A 229 28.32 -11.39 -18.82
C CYS A 229 28.39 -9.87 -18.82
N SER A 230 28.14 -9.27 -19.98
CA SER A 230 28.05 -7.83 -20.17
C SER A 230 26.86 -7.22 -19.41
N VAL A 231 25.65 -7.77 -19.59
CA VAL A 231 24.41 -7.29 -18.95
C VAL A 231 24.45 -7.46 -17.42
N MET A 232 24.99 -8.58 -16.94
CA MET A 232 25.08 -8.88 -15.52
C MET A 232 26.32 -8.29 -14.86
N LYS A 233 27.24 -7.70 -15.63
CA LYS A 233 28.51 -7.12 -15.16
C LYS A 233 29.32 -8.10 -14.33
N LEU A 234 29.41 -9.37 -14.76
CA LEU A 234 30.09 -10.43 -13.98
C LEU A 234 31.58 -10.15 -13.74
N ASN A 235 32.21 -9.39 -14.64
CA ASN A 235 33.64 -9.07 -14.60
C ASN A 235 33.93 -7.74 -13.88
N GLY A 236 32.91 -7.08 -13.34
CA GLY A 236 33.02 -5.76 -12.69
C GLY A 236 33.51 -5.79 -11.23
N GLY A 237 34.03 -6.91 -10.74
CA GLY A 237 34.56 -7.04 -9.37
C GLY A 237 33.52 -6.99 -8.25
N GLY A 238 32.22 -6.93 -8.57
CA GLY A 238 31.14 -6.83 -7.59
C GLY A 238 29.80 -7.39 -8.07
N ILE A 239 28.88 -7.61 -7.13
CA ILE A 239 27.54 -8.12 -7.42
C ILE A 239 26.69 -6.95 -7.95
N SER A 240 26.47 -6.91 -9.26
CA SER A 240 25.61 -5.88 -9.84
C SER A 240 24.14 -6.03 -9.38
N PRO A 241 23.37 -4.93 -9.29
CA PRO A 241 21.94 -5.01 -9.00
C PRO A 241 21.16 -5.90 -10.00
N ALA A 242 21.60 -5.91 -11.26
CA ALA A 242 21.02 -6.74 -12.31
C ALA A 242 21.23 -8.24 -12.03
N LEU A 243 22.46 -8.63 -11.65
CA LEU A 243 22.79 -9.99 -11.26
C LEU A 243 22.00 -10.41 -10.01
N ALA A 244 21.98 -9.58 -8.97
CA ALA A 244 21.25 -9.85 -7.74
C ALA A 244 19.74 -10.06 -7.98
N GLN A 245 19.13 -9.19 -8.78
CA GLN A 245 17.72 -9.29 -9.13
C GLN A 245 17.44 -10.51 -10.01
N TRP A 246 18.33 -10.82 -10.95
CA TRP A 246 18.20 -12.00 -11.80
C TRP A 246 18.28 -13.30 -11.00
N VAL A 247 19.29 -13.45 -10.14
CA VAL A 247 19.45 -14.62 -9.25
C VAL A 247 18.21 -14.80 -8.37
N ARG A 248 17.74 -13.72 -7.73
CA ARG A 248 16.52 -13.76 -6.91
C ARG A 248 15.32 -14.30 -7.68
N ARG A 249 15.06 -13.77 -8.88
CA ARG A 249 13.93 -14.23 -9.72
C ARG A 249 14.07 -15.68 -10.15
N ARG A 250 15.30 -16.16 -10.38
CA ARG A 250 15.55 -17.56 -10.75
C ARG A 250 15.32 -18.51 -9.59
N LEU A 251 15.73 -18.13 -8.38
CA LEU A 251 15.43 -18.87 -7.15
C LEU A 251 13.92 -18.90 -6.88
N GLU A 252 13.25 -17.75 -6.94
CA GLU A 252 11.80 -17.65 -6.75
C GLU A 252 11.04 -18.51 -7.76
N GLY A 253 11.47 -18.53 -9.03
CA GLY A 253 10.89 -19.40 -10.06
C GLY A 253 11.11 -20.90 -9.85
N ALA A 254 12.08 -21.28 -9.02
CA ALA A 254 12.36 -22.65 -8.61
C ALA A 254 11.80 -23.01 -7.22
N ASN A 255 10.94 -22.14 -6.65
CA ASN A 255 10.43 -22.23 -5.27
C ASN A 255 11.53 -22.25 -4.20
N TRP A 256 12.64 -21.56 -4.45
CA TRP A 256 13.73 -21.38 -3.50
C TRP A 256 13.75 -19.95 -2.97
N SER A 257 14.05 -19.80 -1.68
CA SER A 257 14.09 -18.49 -1.02
C SER A 257 15.52 -18.13 -0.64
N ILE A 258 15.89 -16.88 -0.84
CA ILE A 258 17.20 -16.33 -0.46
C ILE A 258 17.04 -15.50 0.82
N ARG A 259 17.60 -15.96 1.93
CA ARG A 259 17.81 -15.13 3.13
C ARG A 259 19.26 -14.65 3.17
N LYS A 260 19.57 -13.72 4.10
CA LYS A 260 20.89 -13.06 4.17
C LYS A 260 22.07 -14.06 4.14
N GLU A 261 21.91 -15.26 4.68
CA GLU A 261 23.02 -16.22 4.87
C GLU A 261 22.80 -17.61 4.27
N SER A 262 21.62 -17.94 3.73
CA SER A 262 21.37 -19.26 3.14
C SER A 262 20.27 -19.27 2.09
N VAL A 263 20.38 -20.22 1.15
CA VAL A 263 19.29 -20.67 0.28
C VAL A 263 18.72 -21.95 0.85
N TYR A 264 17.40 -22.04 0.90
CA TYR A 264 16.66 -23.24 1.30
C TYR A 264 15.59 -23.55 0.27
N THR A 265 15.38 -24.84 -0.03
CA THR A 265 14.10 -25.30 -0.57
C THR A 265 13.03 -24.88 0.44
N GLU A 266 11.88 -24.39 0.00
CA GLU A 266 10.71 -24.40 0.89
C GLU A 266 10.66 -25.77 1.58
N PHE A 267 10.65 -25.76 2.91
CA PHE A 267 10.73 -26.93 3.77
C PHE A 267 9.92 -28.10 3.19
N VAL A 268 10.49 -29.31 3.16
CA VAL A 268 9.72 -30.53 2.91
C VAL A 268 8.78 -30.70 4.09
N ILE A 269 7.56 -30.20 3.94
CA ILE A 269 6.47 -30.40 4.91
C ILE A 269 5.63 -31.54 4.35
N PRO A 270 5.29 -32.57 5.15
CA PRO A 270 4.44 -33.67 4.70
C PRO A 270 3.13 -33.15 4.10
N THR A 271 2.78 -33.70 2.94
CA THR A 271 1.51 -33.45 2.25
C THR A 271 0.36 -33.70 3.23
N GLY A 272 -0.42 -32.66 3.55
CA GLY A 272 -1.53 -32.72 4.51
C GLY A 272 -1.38 -31.85 5.75
N THR A 273 -0.18 -31.30 6.00
CA THR A 273 0.03 -30.41 7.15
C THR A 273 -0.54 -29.02 6.86
N LYS A 274 -1.62 -28.63 7.58
CA LYS A 274 -2.21 -27.28 7.45
C LYS A 274 -1.18 -26.22 7.86
N ARG A 275 -0.86 -25.35 6.90
CA ARG A 275 0.04 -24.20 7.06
C ARG A 275 -0.39 -23.33 8.26
N VAL A 276 0.50 -23.12 9.22
CA VAL A 276 0.31 -22.12 10.32
C VAL A 276 0.90 -20.75 10.01
N GLY A 277 1.24 -20.49 8.75
CA GLY A 277 1.52 -19.13 8.28
C GLY A 277 0.22 -18.40 8.08
N SER A 278 -0.17 -17.55 9.05
CA SER A 278 -1.24 -16.59 8.86
C SER A 278 -0.85 -15.57 7.78
N ASN A 279 -1.10 -15.92 6.51
CA ASN A 279 -1.26 -14.93 5.44
C ASN A 279 -2.60 -14.20 5.63
N VAL A 280 -2.82 -13.63 6.82
CA VAL A 280 -3.81 -12.57 6.95
C VAL A 280 -3.10 -11.35 6.38
N ALA A 281 -3.72 -10.71 5.39
CA ALA A 281 -3.39 -9.33 5.08
C ALA A 281 -3.68 -8.53 6.36
N SER A 282 -2.69 -8.41 7.26
CA SER A 282 -2.76 -7.45 8.35
C SER A 282 -2.84 -6.11 7.65
N ASP A 283 -4.02 -5.49 7.68
CA ASP A 283 -4.15 -4.13 7.25
C ASP A 283 -3.23 -3.32 8.16
N ALA A 284 -2.09 -2.85 7.64
CA ALA A 284 -1.17 -2.03 8.41
C ALA A 284 -1.83 -0.72 8.89
N LYS A 285 -3.02 -0.42 8.35
CA LYS A 285 -3.89 0.69 8.74
C LYS A 285 -5.02 0.27 9.69
N LYS A 286 -4.96 -0.93 10.28
CA LYS A 286 -5.83 -1.31 11.39
C LYS A 286 -4.98 -1.67 12.60
N GLY A 287 -5.17 -0.97 13.69
CA GLY A 287 -4.66 -1.35 15.00
C GLY A 287 -4.32 -0.16 15.90
N CYS A 288 -3.07 -0.14 16.33
CA CYS A 288 -2.59 0.73 17.38
C CYS A 288 -1.31 1.41 16.92
N THR A 289 -1.23 2.73 17.08
CA THR A 289 -0.03 3.52 16.87
C THR A 289 0.52 3.92 18.22
N VAL A 290 1.82 3.65 18.41
CA VAL A 290 2.57 4.13 19.57
C VAL A 290 3.43 5.29 19.12
N MET A 291 3.19 6.44 19.73
CA MET A 291 3.96 7.65 19.54
C MET A 291 4.91 7.81 20.74
N VAL A 292 6.13 8.21 20.44
CA VAL A 292 7.16 8.45 21.44
C VAL A 292 7.81 9.80 21.19
N SER A 293 7.96 10.55 22.28
CA SER A 293 8.63 11.85 22.31
C SER A 293 9.86 11.77 23.20
N ALA A 294 10.81 12.68 22.96
CA ALA A 294 11.99 12.82 23.79
C ALA A 294 12.11 14.27 24.27
N GLU A 295 12.59 14.46 25.48
CA GLU A 295 12.82 15.76 26.09
C GLU A 295 14.32 15.97 26.27
N MET A 296 14.80 17.11 25.76
CA MET A 296 16.21 17.47 25.77
C MET A 296 16.75 17.72 27.20
N SER A 297 16.03 18.52 28.00
CA SER A 297 16.52 19.01 29.31
C SER A 297 16.76 17.88 30.30
N SER A 298 15.78 16.98 30.42
CA SER A 298 15.91 15.78 31.26
C SER A 298 16.70 14.67 30.59
N SER A 299 16.93 14.77 29.27
CA SER A 299 17.52 13.72 28.44
C SER A 299 16.72 12.41 28.52
N LYS A 300 15.38 12.49 28.53
CA LYS A 300 14.50 11.32 28.69
C LYS A 300 13.54 11.16 27.52
N VAL A 301 13.14 9.91 27.28
CA VAL A 301 11.94 9.58 26.51
C VAL A 301 10.74 9.87 27.41
N LEU A 302 9.79 10.64 26.90
CA LEU A 302 8.55 10.97 27.59
C LEU A 302 7.62 9.75 27.61
N PRO A 303 6.61 9.74 28.51
CA PRO A 303 5.66 8.65 28.55
C PRO A 303 5.00 8.38 27.18
N PRO A 304 4.84 7.12 26.79
CA PRO A 304 4.35 6.76 25.46
C PRO A 304 2.89 7.17 25.27
N PHE A 305 2.55 7.55 24.05
CA PHE A 305 1.19 7.97 23.68
C PHE A 305 0.59 7.00 22.67
N TYR A 306 -0.58 6.45 22.97
CA TYR A 306 -1.24 5.44 22.17
C TYR A 306 -2.46 6.00 21.47
N CYS A 307 -2.56 5.75 20.16
CA CYS A 307 -3.78 5.92 19.39
C CYS A 307 -4.28 4.54 18.95
N ASP A 308 -5.48 4.16 19.37
CA ASP A 308 -6.05 2.84 19.09
C ASP A 308 -7.33 2.99 18.28
N ASP A 309 -7.40 2.32 17.10
CA ASP A 309 -8.62 2.32 16.30
C ASP A 309 -9.68 1.36 16.84
N ARG A 310 -10.66 1.92 17.57
CA ARG A 310 -11.90 1.19 17.84
C ARG A 310 -13.11 2.10 17.73
N ASP A 311 -14.22 1.46 17.36
CA ASP A 311 -15.54 2.08 17.40
C ASP A 311 -15.85 2.44 18.85
N SER A 312 -15.90 3.74 19.14
CA SER A 312 -15.87 4.32 20.48
C SER A 312 -17.15 4.09 21.28
N GLN A 313 -18.19 3.49 20.68
CA GLN A 313 -19.51 3.49 21.29
C GLN A 313 -19.64 2.54 22.49
N TRP A 314 -18.96 1.39 22.55
CA TRP A 314 -19.06 0.46 23.69
C TRP A 314 -17.88 -0.52 23.74
N HIS A 315 -16.71 -0.09 24.23
CA HIS A 315 -15.56 -0.98 24.38
C HIS A 315 -15.17 -1.17 25.86
N PRO A 316 -15.18 -2.40 26.41
CA PRO A 316 -14.81 -2.65 27.82
C PRO A 316 -13.38 -2.22 28.18
N LEU A 317 -12.50 -2.07 27.20
CA LEU A 317 -11.14 -1.55 27.42
C LEU A 317 -11.09 -0.01 27.48
N LEU A 318 -12.16 0.70 27.12
CA LEU A 318 -12.19 2.16 27.22
C LEU A 318 -12.03 2.56 28.68
N ASP A 319 -12.79 1.95 29.59
CA ASP A 319 -12.72 2.23 31.03
C ASP A 319 -11.29 1.97 31.56
N VAL A 320 -10.75 0.79 31.29
CA VAL A 320 -9.38 0.38 31.68
C VAL A 320 -8.31 1.35 31.17
N PHE A 321 -8.45 1.85 29.94
CA PHE A 321 -7.46 2.73 29.34
C PHE A 321 -7.66 4.20 29.72
N THR A 322 -8.88 4.61 30.08
CA THR A 322 -9.14 5.95 30.61
C THR A 322 -8.60 6.12 32.03
N THR A 323 -8.62 5.07 32.85
CA THR A 323 -8.06 5.06 34.21
C THR A 323 -6.60 4.59 34.25
N TRP A 324 -5.96 4.34 33.09
CA TRP A 324 -4.62 3.75 33.03
C TRP A 324 -3.59 4.51 33.88
N ARG A 325 -3.61 5.85 33.78
CA ARG A 325 -2.73 6.70 34.61
C ARG A 325 -3.12 6.69 36.09
N ASP A 326 -4.41 6.65 36.39
CA ASP A 326 -4.91 6.62 37.77
C ASP A 326 -4.55 5.28 38.45
N GLU A 327 -4.42 4.21 37.67
CA GLU A 327 -3.97 2.88 38.10
C GLU A 327 -2.43 2.72 38.15
N GLY A 328 -1.68 3.81 37.96
CA GLY A 328 -0.22 3.84 38.06
C GLY A 328 0.52 3.55 36.76
N GLY A 329 -0.17 3.54 35.62
CA GLY A 329 0.45 3.52 34.30
C GLY A 329 1.04 4.88 33.90
N ASP A 330 2.09 4.87 33.09
CA ASP A 330 2.73 6.09 32.60
C ASP A 330 2.13 6.57 31.27
N ALA A 331 1.64 5.63 30.46
CA ALA A 331 1.15 5.86 29.12
C ALA A 331 -0.13 6.70 29.07
N SER A 332 -0.28 7.50 28.01
CA SER A 332 -1.58 8.07 27.64
C SER A 332 -2.21 7.21 26.55
N VAL A 333 -3.44 6.73 26.76
CA VAL A 333 -4.12 5.87 25.79
C VAL A 333 -5.39 6.54 25.28
N HIS A 334 -5.47 6.70 23.97
CA HIS A 334 -6.58 7.38 23.29
C HIS A 334 -7.25 6.43 22.29
N ILE A 335 -8.54 6.15 22.53
CA ILE A 335 -9.37 5.35 21.65
C ILE A 335 -10.15 6.28 20.74
N GLN A 336 -10.04 6.08 19.43
CA GLN A 336 -10.74 6.89 18.43
C GLN A 336 -11.01 6.07 17.16
N PRO A 337 -11.81 6.55 16.19
CA PRO A 337 -12.15 5.78 14.98
C PRO A 337 -10.96 5.44 14.06
N SER A 338 -9.82 6.11 14.24
CA SER A 338 -8.61 5.98 13.44
C SER A 338 -7.39 5.76 14.34
N HIS A 339 -6.49 4.84 13.99
CA HIS A 339 -5.25 4.62 14.75
C HIS A 339 -4.23 5.74 14.48
N TRP A 340 -4.55 6.67 13.58
CA TRP A 340 -3.78 7.88 13.33
C TRP A 340 -4.40 9.08 14.03
N MET A 341 -3.57 9.99 14.56
CA MET A 341 -4.02 11.20 15.25
C MET A 341 -4.98 12.03 14.39
N ASP A 342 -6.15 12.35 14.95
CA ASP A 342 -7.02 13.42 14.48
C ASP A 342 -6.64 14.75 15.15
N THR A 343 -7.29 15.86 14.80
CA THR A 343 -6.94 17.16 15.41
C THR A 343 -7.08 17.17 16.95
N PRO A 344 -8.17 16.64 17.55
CA PRO A 344 -8.29 16.56 19.01
C PRO A 344 -7.16 15.77 19.69
N THR A 345 -6.84 14.58 19.18
CA THR A 345 -5.79 13.73 19.76
C THR A 345 -4.40 14.28 19.44
N ALA A 346 -4.22 14.94 18.29
CA ALA A 346 -3.03 15.70 17.99
C ALA A 346 -2.86 16.86 18.97
N LYS A 347 -3.89 17.61 19.36
CA LYS A 347 -3.78 18.66 20.40
C LYS A 347 -3.35 18.08 21.75
N LYS A 348 -3.94 16.95 22.18
CA LYS A 348 -3.54 16.22 23.39
C LYS A 348 -2.11 15.70 23.32
N TYR A 349 -1.70 15.22 22.16
CA TYR A 349 -0.32 14.82 21.90
C TYR A 349 0.60 16.02 21.73
N ALA A 350 0.10 17.19 21.34
CA ALA A 350 0.88 18.37 21.03
C ALA A 350 1.20 19.25 22.23
N ASP A 351 0.53 19.02 23.36
CA ASP A 351 1.14 19.25 24.67
C ASP A 351 2.51 18.49 24.80
N LEU A 352 2.85 17.61 23.83
CA LEU A 352 4.09 16.85 23.63
C LEU A 352 4.61 16.82 22.14
N PHE A 353 4.26 17.79 21.25
CA PHE A 353 4.68 18.06 19.81
C PHE A 353 3.86 17.51 18.60
N ALA A 354 3.80 18.23 17.45
CA ALA A 354 2.62 18.25 16.53
C ALA A 354 2.79 17.94 15.00
N HIS A 355 1.64 17.67 14.36
CA HIS A 355 1.39 17.52 12.91
C HIS A 355 0.85 18.82 12.25
N ILE A 356 0.89 18.88 10.90
CA ILE A 356 0.77 20.11 10.09
C ILE A 356 -0.70 20.43 9.72
N CYS A 357 -1.48 21.02 10.63
CA CYS A 357 -2.71 21.74 10.26
C CYS A 357 -2.76 23.12 10.92
N GLN A 358 -3.43 24.08 10.28
CA GLN A 358 -3.49 25.47 10.78
C GLN A 358 -4.06 25.55 12.20
N GLU A 359 -5.09 24.76 12.48
CA GLU A 359 -5.71 24.68 13.81
C GLU A 359 -4.72 24.24 14.91
N MET A 360 -3.71 23.44 14.56
CA MET A 360 -2.65 23.02 15.47
C MET A 360 -1.63 24.13 15.67
N ILE A 361 -1.25 24.83 14.60
CA ILE A 361 -0.36 26.00 14.67
C ILE A 361 -0.97 27.08 15.58
N ASP A 362 -2.26 27.37 15.39
CA ASP A 362 -2.98 28.35 16.19
C ASP A 362 -3.01 27.94 17.67
N TYR A 363 -3.24 26.66 17.96
CA TYR A 363 -3.17 26.13 19.33
C TYR A 363 -1.78 26.27 19.96
N LEU A 364 -0.70 25.93 19.23
CA LEU A 364 0.67 26.07 19.75
C LEU A 364 1.00 27.53 20.05
N ASN A 365 0.60 28.44 19.16
CA ASN A 365 0.75 29.88 19.35
C ASN A 365 -0.03 30.37 20.59
N GLU A 366 -1.28 29.94 20.75
CA GLU A 366 -2.12 30.27 21.93
C GLU A 366 -1.47 29.79 23.23
N LYS A 367 -0.83 28.61 23.21
CA LYS A 367 -0.10 28.06 24.36
C LYS A 367 1.30 28.63 24.55
N GLY A 368 1.78 29.49 23.65
CA GLY A 368 3.15 30.01 23.69
C GLY A 368 4.22 28.93 23.49
N ILE A 369 3.87 27.82 22.81
CA ILE A 369 4.79 26.74 22.51
C ILE A 369 5.52 27.05 21.20
N MET A 370 6.85 27.16 21.27
CA MET A 370 7.68 27.27 20.07
C MET A 370 7.76 25.93 19.35
N TYR A 371 7.64 25.97 18.02
CA TYR A 371 7.72 24.79 17.17
C TYR A 371 8.59 25.04 15.94
N GLU A 372 9.15 23.97 15.41
CA GLU A 372 9.91 23.97 14.16
C GLU A 372 9.47 22.78 13.31
N PHE A 373 9.43 22.98 12.00
CA PHE A 373 9.06 21.92 11.06
C PHE A 373 10.28 21.15 10.61
N ILE A 374 10.23 19.82 10.72
CA ILE A 374 11.18 18.95 10.03
C ILE A 374 10.76 18.87 8.56
N PRO A 375 11.62 19.25 7.59
CA PRO A 375 11.26 19.19 6.18
C PRO A 375 10.95 17.77 5.72
N ALA A 376 10.10 17.66 4.70
CA ALA A 376 9.69 16.37 4.17
C ALA A 376 10.91 15.55 3.70
N GLY A 377 10.98 14.28 4.11
CA GLY A 377 12.09 13.39 3.77
C GLY A 377 13.33 13.54 4.65
N LEU A 378 13.35 14.47 5.62
CA LEU A 378 14.46 14.63 6.57
C LEU A 378 14.23 13.97 7.92
N THR A 379 13.13 13.24 8.13
CA THR A 379 12.88 12.55 9.42
C THR A 379 13.99 11.56 9.76
N SER A 380 14.52 10.83 8.76
CA SER A 380 15.66 9.91 8.95
C SER A 380 17.01 10.60 9.16
N ILE A 381 17.06 11.93 9.17
CA ILE A 381 18.27 12.75 9.30
C ILE A 381 18.17 13.68 10.52
N MET A 382 16.99 14.17 10.87
CA MET A 382 16.82 15.17 11.93
C MET A 382 15.90 14.70 13.06
N GLN A 383 15.05 13.70 12.86
CA GLN A 383 14.10 13.31 13.90
C GLN A 383 14.78 12.43 14.95
N ILE A 384 15.03 13.00 16.14
CA ILE A 384 15.72 12.31 17.24
C ILE A 384 15.07 10.96 17.59
N CYS A 385 13.75 10.87 17.56
CA CYS A 385 13.05 9.63 17.87
C CYS A 385 13.37 8.53 16.85
N ASP A 386 13.48 8.87 15.57
CA ASP A 386 13.82 7.90 14.52
C ASP A 386 15.28 7.48 14.55
N LEU A 387 16.18 8.45 14.76
CA LEU A 387 17.61 8.22 14.75
C LEU A 387 18.13 7.51 16.00
N TYR A 388 17.58 7.85 17.16
CA TYR A 388 18.12 7.39 18.43
C TYR A 388 17.13 6.57 19.24
N VAL A 389 15.93 7.07 19.52
CA VAL A 389 15.00 6.45 20.50
C VAL A 389 14.41 5.12 20.01
N ASN A 390 14.03 5.08 18.73
CA ASN A 390 13.28 3.96 18.15
C ASN A 390 14.04 2.64 18.20
N ARG A 391 15.36 2.65 17.99
CA ARG A 391 16.19 1.43 17.98
C ARG A 391 16.26 0.74 19.35
N PRO A 392 16.73 1.38 20.44
CA PRO A 392 16.79 0.75 21.76
C PRO A 392 15.39 0.41 22.29
N LEU A 393 14.39 1.25 22.03
CA LEU A 393 13.00 0.97 22.43
C LEU A 393 12.47 -0.31 21.76
N LYS A 394 12.57 -0.41 20.42
CA LYS A 394 12.15 -1.62 19.69
C LYS A 394 12.94 -2.86 20.13
N ALA A 395 14.22 -2.71 20.48
CA ALA A 395 15.02 -3.81 21.00
C ALA A 395 14.54 -4.29 22.37
N ALA A 396 14.19 -3.38 23.28
CA ALA A 396 13.65 -3.70 24.60
C ALA A 396 12.25 -4.34 24.51
N ILE A 397 11.34 -3.76 23.72
CA ILE A 397 10.01 -4.35 23.47
C ILE A 397 10.14 -5.77 22.89
N LYS A 398 11.03 -5.95 21.90
CA LYS A 398 11.28 -7.27 21.30
C LYS A 398 11.81 -8.26 22.33
N LYS A 399 12.68 -7.83 23.24
CA LYS A 399 13.21 -8.67 24.33
C LYS A 399 12.07 -9.14 25.27
N ASN A 400 11.18 -8.24 25.66
CA ASN A 400 10.02 -8.56 26.49
C ASN A 400 9.05 -9.52 25.78
N PHE A 401 8.72 -9.24 24.52
CA PHE A 401 7.90 -10.13 23.70
C PHE A 401 8.52 -11.52 23.57
N MET A 402 9.84 -11.63 23.33
CA MET A 402 10.49 -12.94 23.20
C MET A 402 10.50 -13.73 24.50
N ARG A 403 10.66 -13.07 25.66
CA ARG A 403 10.54 -13.72 26.98
C ARG A 403 9.14 -14.28 27.19
N TRP A 404 8.12 -13.45 26.96
CA TRP A 404 6.72 -13.89 27.01
C TRP A 404 6.44 -15.04 26.04
N LYS A 405 6.96 -14.94 24.81
CA LYS A 405 6.75 -15.95 23.77
C LYS A 405 7.28 -17.32 24.18
N VAL A 406 8.44 -17.37 24.84
CA VAL A 406 9.05 -18.62 25.32
C VAL A 406 8.27 -19.20 26.51
N SER A 407 7.61 -18.38 27.33
CA SER A 407 6.78 -18.87 28.44
C SER A 407 5.41 -19.41 27.98
N GLN A 408 4.99 -19.13 26.75
CA GLN A 408 3.71 -19.63 26.25
C GLN A 408 3.83 -21.07 25.78
N THR A 409 2.92 -21.92 26.28
CA THR A 409 2.68 -23.25 25.69
C THR A 409 1.60 -23.12 24.64
N ILE A 410 1.96 -23.18 23.36
CA ILE A 410 1.00 -23.08 22.25
C ILE A 410 0.98 -24.42 21.51
N PRO A 411 -0.21 -25.03 21.30
CA PRO A 411 -0.30 -26.27 20.54
C PRO A 411 0.16 -26.07 19.09
N PRO A 412 0.64 -27.12 18.40
CA PRO A 412 0.91 -27.06 16.98
C PRO A 412 -0.30 -26.51 16.23
N GLY A 413 -0.14 -25.42 15.48
CA GLY A 413 -1.27 -24.77 14.81
C GLY A 413 -1.81 -23.51 15.53
N GLY A 414 -1.46 -23.31 16.79
CA GLY A 414 -1.94 -22.18 17.59
C GLY A 414 -1.28 -20.85 17.22
N LYS A 415 -1.95 -19.75 17.60
CA LYS A 415 -1.49 -18.38 17.39
C LYS A 415 -1.18 -17.74 18.74
N TYR A 416 -0.14 -16.93 18.80
CA TYR A 416 0.12 -16.05 19.93
C TYR A 416 -0.97 -14.99 20.00
N LYS A 417 -1.62 -14.88 21.16
CA LYS A 417 -2.54 -13.79 21.49
C LYS A 417 -1.97 -13.08 22.71
N VAL A 418 -1.49 -11.86 22.51
CA VAL A 418 -0.99 -11.01 23.59
C VAL A 418 -2.12 -10.09 24.04
N ASP A 419 -2.29 -9.91 25.34
CA ASP A 419 -3.17 -8.87 25.87
C ASP A 419 -2.60 -7.48 25.57
N ARG A 420 -3.46 -6.50 25.30
CA ARG A 420 -3.01 -5.12 25.02
C ARG A 420 -2.43 -4.44 26.26
N VAL A 421 -3.01 -4.70 27.43
CA VAL A 421 -2.47 -4.25 28.73
C VAL A 421 -1.01 -4.69 28.86
N GLN A 422 -0.75 -5.96 28.53
CA GLN A 422 0.60 -6.51 28.56
C GLN A 422 1.54 -5.84 27.55
N VAL A 423 1.05 -5.51 26.35
CA VAL A 423 1.83 -4.77 25.35
C VAL A 423 2.17 -3.36 25.82
N ILE A 424 1.21 -2.65 26.44
CA ILE A 424 1.43 -1.29 26.97
C ILE A 424 2.50 -1.32 28.06
N GLN A 425 2.39 -2.25 29.01
CA GLN A 425 3.39 -2.48 30.06
C GLN A 425 4.78 -2.74 29.47
N TRP A 426 4.91 -3.56 28.43
CA TRP A 426 6.22 -3.81 27.81
C TRP A 426 6.85 -2.57 27.19
N VAL A 427 6.04 -1.65 26.68
CA VAL A 427 6.54 -0.39 26.12
C VAL A 427 6.92 0.57 27.24
N GLU A 428 6.13 0.69 28.31
CA GLU A 428 6.46 1.50 29.48
C GLU A 428 7.76 1.02 30.15
N GLU A 429 7.90 -0.29 30.37
CA GLU A 429 9.15 -0.92 30.82
C GLU A 429 10.30 -0.60 29.86
N ALA A 430 10.06 -0.66 28.55
CA ALA A 430 11.09 -0.33 27.56
C ALA A 430 11.49 1.14 27.60
N VAL A 431 10.55 2.06 27.82
CA VAL A 431 10.82 3.50 28.02
C VAL A 431 11.63 3.69 29.30
N SER A 432 11.25 3.07 30.40
CA SER A 432 11.99 3.12 31.67
C SER A 432 13.42 2.63 31.50
N MET A 433 13.63 1.47 30.87
CA MET A 433 14.96 0.94 30.57
C MET A 433 15.82 1.86 29.67
N VAL A 434 15.19 2.58 28.73
CA VAL A 434 15.91 3.56 27.91
C VAL A 434 16.32 4.77 28.76
N ASN A 435 15.42 5.25 29.62
CA ASN A 435 15.63 6.40 30.50
C ASN A 435 16.68 6.12 31.58
N GLU A 436 16.71 4.94 32.18
CA GLU A 436 17.74 4.53 33.13
C GLU A 436 19.14 4.68 32.53
N LYS A 437 19.32 4.30 31.26
CA LYS A 437 20.59 4.46 30.54
C LYS A 437 20.91 5.93 30.24
N GLN A 438 19.91 6.79 30.14
CA GLN A 438 20.14 8.21 29.90
C GLN A 438 20.65 8.96 31.14
N ASN A 439 20.44 8.41 32.35
CA ASN A 439 20.97 9.01 33.58
C ASN A 439 22.50 9.15 33.55
N SER A 440 23.21 8.18 32.94
CA SER A 440 24.66 8.25 32.72
C SER A 440 25.02 8.88 31.38
N ASP A 441 24.39 8.40 30.30
CA ASP A 441 24.89 8.66 28.95
C ASP A 441 24.47 10.03 28.41
N ARG A 442 23.33 10.56 28.88
CA ARG A 442 22.65 11.78 28.38
C ARG A 442 22.63 11.90 26.85
N LYS A 443 22.55 10.77 26.13
CA LYS A 443 22.63 10.70 24.67
C LYS A 443 21.47 11.40 23.97
N ILE A 444 20.28 11.44 24.57
CA ILE A 444 19.14 12.19 24.01
C ILE A 444 19.50 13.68 23.90
N GLU A 445 19.94 14.30 24.98
CA GLU A 445 20.41 15.69 24.98
C GLU A 445 21.54 15.92 23.96
N TYR A 446 22.53 15.01 23.93
CA TYR A 446 23.61 15.08 22.94
C TYR A 446 23.07 15.04 21.50
N MET A 447 22.09 14.19 21.22
CA MET A 447 21.48 14.08 19.89
C MET A 447 20.69 15.34 19.54
N PHE A 448 19.97 15.97 20.46
CA PHE A 448 19.32 17.27 20.19
C PHE A 448 20.35 18.32 19.71
N LYS A 449 21.50 18.42 20.38
CA LYS A 449 22.60 19.32 19.98
C LYS A 449 23.17 18.95 18.62
N ARG A 450 23.47 17.67 18.42
CA ARG A 450 24.05 17.15 17.16
C ARG A 450 23.11 17.35 15.96
N LEU A 451 21.80 17.27 16.17
CA LEU A 451 20.79 17.40 15.12
C LEU A 451 20.33 18.84 14.88
N GLY A 452 20.95 19.83 15.57
CA GLY A 452 20.59 21.24 15.42
C GLY A 452 19.22 21.59 16.02
N GLN A 453 18.73 20.79 16.97
CA GLN A 453 17.41 20.93 17.60
C GLN A 453 17.49 21.48 19.04
N ASP A 454 18.68 21.92 19.48
CA ASP A 454 18.85 22.62 20.76
C ASP A 454 18.80 24.14 20.52
N PRO A 455 17.68 24.82 20.82
CA PRO A 455 17.51 26.26 20.54
C PRO A 455 18.43 27.15 21.40
N ARG A 456 19.15 26.57 22.37
CA ARG A 456 20.09 27.29 23.23
C ARG A 456 21.49 27.35 22.63
N GLN A 457 21.78 26.60 21.56
CA GLN A 457 23.09 26.60 20.93
C GLN A 457 23.26 27.86 20.09
N PRO A 458 24.34 28.64 20.29
CA PRO A 458 24.59 29.85 19.52
C PRO A 458 25.06 29.54 18.09
N SER A 459 25.53 28.31 17.83
CA SER A 459 26.01 27.88 16.51
C SER A 459 25.47 26.51 16.14
N ASN A 460 25.22 26.32 14.85
CA ASN A 460 24.80 25.05 14.27
C ASN A 460 25.98 24.15 13.89
N GLN A 461 27.16 24.35 14.49
CA GLN A 461 28.38 23.65 14.08
C GLN A 461 28.26 22.13 14.18
N ALA A 462 27.72 21.62 15.30
CA ALA A 462 27.53 20.17 15.49
C ALA A 462 26.58 19.55 14.44
N PHE A 463 25.59 20.32 13.99
CA PHE A 463 24.70 19.91 12.91
C PHE A 463 25.39 19.92 11.56
N GLN A 464 26.18 20.96 11.25
CA GLN A 464 26.97 21.03 10.01
C GLN A 464 27.96 19.85 9.92
N GLU A 465 28.64 19.53 11.01
CA GLU A 465 29.51 18.36 11.10
C GLU A 465 28.73 17.05 10.88
N HIS A 466 27.54 16.92 11.47
CA HIS A 466 26.68 15.76 11.25
C HIS A 466 26.29 15.59 9.77
N ILE A 467 25.87 16.67 9.12
CA ILE A 467 25.49 16.66 7.69
C ILE A 467 26.71 16.36 6.82
N GLY A 468 27.89 16.91 7.13
CA GLY A 468 29.14 16.61 6.42
C GLY A 468 29.47 15.11 6.44
N LEU A 469 29.34 14.46 7.60
CA LEU A 469 29.53 13.00 7.72
C LEU A 469 28.50 12.20 6.92
N LEU A 470 27.28 12.70 6.74
CA LEU A 470 26.27 12.04 5.91
C LEU A 470 26.58 12.19 4.41
N GLN A 471 27.19 13.29 3.98
CA GLN A 471 27.58 13.51 2.58
C GLN A 471 28.67 12.53 2.11
N GLU A 472 29.49 12.01 3.03
CA GLU A 472 30.45 10.93 2.72
C GLU A 472 29.75 9.63 2.32
N ASN A 473 28.48 9.44 2.69
CA ASN A 473 27.69 8.28 2.30
C ASN A 473 26.93 8.55 1.00
N GLU A 474 27.25 7.80 -0.07
CA GLU A 474 26.64 7.97 -1.40
C GLU A 474 25.11 7.97 -1.40
N VAL A 475 24.46 7.19 -0.53
CA VAL A 475 22.99 7.12 -0.44
C VAL A 475 22.42 8.41 0.16
N TYR A 476 23.02 8.90 1.24
CA TYR A 476 22.57 10.13 1.88
C TYR A 476 22.95 11.35 1.05
N ASN A 477 24.11 11.36 0.40
CA ASN A 477 24.47 12.40 -0.56
C ASN A 477 23.45 12.48 -1.70
N SER A 478 23.03 11.32 -2.24
CA SER A 478 21.96 11.27 -3.23
C SER A 478 20.63 11.82 -2.69
N LEU A 479 20.26 11.49 -1.45
CA LEU A 479 19.04 12.05 -0.83
C LEU A 479 19.14 13.57 -0.66
N LEU A 480 20.29 14.08 -0.21
CA LEU A 480 20.52 15.52 -0.01
C LEU A 480 20.48 16.28 -1.35
N LEU A 481 21.14 15.77 -2.39
CA LEU A 481 21.20 16.41 -3.71
C LEU A 481 19.85 16.42 -4.44
N ASN A 482 18.99 15.44 -4.18
CA ASN A 482 17.69 15.30 -4.85
C ASN A 482 16.52 15.88 -4.05
N GLN A 483 16.76 16.39 -2.83
CA GLN A 483 15.75 17.10 -2.07
C GLN A 483 15.77 18.58 -2.45
N THR A 484 14.79 19.00 -3.24
CA THR A 484 14.45 20.41 -3.39
C THR A 484 13.49 20.77 -2.26
N ALA A 485 13.93 21.59 -1.29
CA ALA A 485 12.99 22.24 -0.41
C ALA A 485 12.05 23.09 -1.27
N GLU A 486 10.74 22.82 -1.20
CA GLU A 486 9.76 23.77 -1.73
C GLU A 486 9.89 25.04 -0.88
N ASN A 487 10.07 26.19 -1.51
CA ASN A 487 10.00 27.47 -0.80
C ASN A 487 8.61 27.55 -0.18
N LEU A 488 8.54 27.44 1.15
CA LEU A 488 7.32 27.71 1.89
C LEU A 488 7.06 29.22 1.76
N VAL A 489 6.02 29.57 1.00
CA VAL A 489 5.49 30.93 0.86
C VAL A 489 4.67 31.29 2.08
#